data_AF-A0A7C4TMW5-F1
#
_entry.id   AF-A0A7C4TMW5-F1
#
_cell.length_a   1.000
_cell.length_b   1.000
_cell.length_c   1.000
_cell.angle_alpha   90.00
_cell.angle_beta   90.00
_cell.angle_gamma   90.00
#
_symmetry.space_group_name_H-M   'P 1'
#
loop_
_entity.id
_entity.type
_entity.pdbx_description
1 polymer ?
#
loop_
_entity_poly.entity_id
_entity_poly.type
_entity_poly.pdbx_seq_one_letter_code
_entity_poly.pdbx_strand_id
1 'polypeptide(L)'
;MGLLDKVKRGKKETTAANETIYKNQPQQIPGMDAGAQAQSENDKFVESVNQRISSLENDLGKLNTTTDGLKRNIGEIRTELEAMKENVKLVVSLYEMVSKDFNPFMDTTPEEIKAITDKMREEMEDMNRKITSAISDLGELYGTPNLDAIISEMDREDSNDQ
;
A
#
# COMPACT_ATOMS: atom_id res chain seq x y z
N MET A 1 -31.16 -39.10 -54.74
CA MET A 1 -31.36 -38.09 -55.80
C MET A 1 -29.99 -37.47 -56.08
N GLY A 2 -29.24 -37.75 -57.14
CA GLY A 2 -29.59 -38.35 -58.42
C GLY A 2 -29.43 -37.31 -59.52
N LEU A 3 -28.19 -37.07 -59.98
CA LEU A 3 -27.88 -36.36 -61.23
C LEU A 3 -26.66 -37.02 -61.92
N LEU A 4 -26.73 -38.34 -62.09
CA LEU A 4 -26.04 -39.06 -63.16
C LEU A 4 -27.13 -39.56 -64.11
N ASP A 5 -27.34 -38.90 -65.24
CA ASP A 5 -27.87 -39.58 -66.42
C ASP A 5 -27.71 -38.71 -67.67
N LYS A 6 -26.94 -39.19 -68.64
CA LYS A 6 -27.18 -39.08 -70.08
C LYS A 6 -26.12 -39.86 -70.85
N VAL A 7 -26.37 -41.18 -70.89
CA VAL A 7 -26.55 -41.97 -72.11
C VAL A 7 -25.46 -41.91 -73.21
N LYS A 8 -24.69 -43.01 -73.22
CA LYS A 8 -24.15 -43.78 -74.36
C LYS A 8 -24.73 -43.44 -75.75
N ARG A 9 -23.85 -43.43 -76.76
CA ARG A 9 -23.99 -44.29 -77.96
C ARG A 9 -22.69 -44.31 -78.76
N GLY A 10 -22.09 -45.49 -78.86
CA GLY A 10 -20.97 -45.76 -79.77
C GLY A 10 -21.45 -46.06 -81.18
N LYS A 11 -20.53 -45.90 -82.13
CA LYS A 11 -20.46 -46.69 -83.36
C LYS A 11 -18.98 -46.96 -83.66
N LYS A 12 -18.67 -48.23 -83.91
CA LYS A 12 -17.40 -48.78 -84.41
C LYS A 12 -17.48 -48.92 -85.94
N GLU A 13 -16.32 -49.25 -86.51
CA GLU A 13 -16.02 -49.73 -87.88
C GLU A 13 -15.61 -48.58 -88.83
N THR A 14 -14.50 -48.62 -89.58
CA THR A 14 -13.78 -49.78 -90.14
C THR A 14 -12.37 -49.38 -90.67
N THR A 15 -11.43 -50.32 -90.55
CA THR A 15 -10.26 -50.64 -91.42
C THR A 15 -9.06 -49.69 -91.64
N ALA A 16 -7.94 -50.17 -91.10
CA ALA A 16 -6.64 -50.48 -91.76
C ALA A 16 -5.79 -49.34 -92.36
N ALA A 17 -4.63 -49.07 -91.74
CA ALA A 17 -3.31 -49.43 -92.27
C ALA A 17 -2.19 -48.87 -91.39
N ASN A 18 -1.16 -49.71 -91.18
CA ASN A 18 0.24 -49.40 -90.82
C ASN A 18 0.56 -47.99 -90.31
N GLU A 19 0.95 -47.86 -89.03
CA GLU A 19 1.77 -46.73 -88.59
C GLU A 19 2.97 -47.19 -87.75
N THR A 20 4.12 -47.01 -88.38
CA THR A 20 5.46 -46.84 -87.81
C THR A 20 5.45 -45.93 -86.58
N ILE A 21 6.12 -46.40 -85.53
CA ILE A 21 6.32 -45.73 -84.26
C ILE A 21 7.19 -44.47 -84.47
N TYR A 22 6.60 -43.28 -84.34
CA TYR A 22 7.33 -42.04 -84.07
C TYR A 22 7.19 -41.69 -82.58
N LYS A 23 8.33 -41.64 -81.88
CA LYS A 23 8.45 -41.14 -80.51
C LYS A 23 8.00 -39.68 -80.47
N ASN A 24 6.86 -39.39 -79.85
CA ASN A 24 6.50 -38.04 -79.45
C ASN A 24 7.17 -37.70 -78.11
N GLN A 25 8.12 -36.78 -78.13
CA GLN A 25 8.43 -35.95 -76.97
C GLN A 25 7.20 -35.09 -76.66
N PRO A 26 6.70 -35.03 -75.42
CA PRO A 26 5.73 -34.01 -75.07
C PRO A 26 6.43 -32.64 -75.08
N GLN A 27 5.97 -31.79 -76.01
CA GLN A 27 6.22 -30.36 -75.96
C GLN A 27 5.66 -29.78 -74.66
N GLN A 28 6.43 -28.88 -74.06
CA GLN A 28 6.06 -28.11 -72.87
C GLN A 28 4.79 -27.29 -73.17
N ILE A 29 3.82 -27.34 -72.24
CA ILE A 29 2.63 -26.49 -72.27
C ILE A 29 2.93 -25.25 -71.41
N PRO A 30 3.15 -24.06 -72.00
CA PRO A 30 3.38 -22.83 -71.24
C PRO A 30 2.02 -22.34 -70.70
N GLY A 31 1.81 -22.43 -69.39
CA GLY A 31 0.59 -21.95 -68.74
C GLY A 31 0.16 -22.68 -67.46
N MET A 32 0.65 -23.90 -67.22
CA MET A 32 0.36 -24.66 -65.99
C MET A 32 1.30 -24.31 -64.81
N ASP A 33 2.41 -23.61 -65.05
CA ASP A 33 3.38 -23.20 -64.02
C ASP A 33 2.90 -21.96 -63.21
N ALA A 34 2.17 -21.04 -63.86
CA ALA A 34 1.73 -19.79 -63.24
C ALA A 34 0.72 -20.00 -62.09
N GLY A 35 -0.14 -21.01 -62.19
CA GLY A 35 -1.09 -21.37 -61.13
C GLY A 35 -0.43 -22.07 -59.93
N ALA A 36 0.56 -22.92 -60.19
CA ALA A 36 1.31 -23.65 -59.16
C ALA A 36 2.27 -22.72 -58.39
N GLN A 37 2.89 -21.75 -59.07
CA GLN A 37 3.71 -20.71 -58.43
C GLN A 37 2.88 -19.78 -57.53
N ALA A 38 1.71 -19.33 -57.99
CA ALA A 38 0.81 -18.50 -57.18
C ALA A 38 0.27 -19.24 -55.93
N GLN A 39 -0.01 -20.54 -56.04
CA GLN A 39 -0.42 -21.36 -54.90
C GLN A 39 0.72 -21.55 -53.89
N SER A 40 1.95 -21.77 -54.36
CA SER A 40 3.15 -21.90 -53.51
C SER A 40 3.47 -20.60 -52.76
N GLU A 41 3.29 -19.42 -53.37
CA GLU A 41 3.49 -18.15 -52.66
C GLU A 41 2.43 -17.91 -51.58
N ASN A 42 1.19 -18.31 -51.85
CA ASN A 42 0.11 -18.21 -50.88
C ASN A 42 0.33 -19.15 -49.67
N ASP A 43 0.80 -20.38 -49.92
CA ASP A 43 1.14 -21.32 -48.84
C ASP A 43 2.31 -20.82 -47.98
N LYS A 44 3.34 -20.22 -48.59
CA LYS A 44 4.46 -19.59 -47.86
C LYS A 44 3.99 -18.39 -47.03
N PHE A 45 3.05 -17.60 -47.54
CA PHE A 45 2.46 -16.49 -46.80
C PHE A 45 1.67 -17.00 -45.59
N VAL A 46 0.82 -18.02 -45.77
CA VAL A 46 0.05 -18.64 -44.69
C VAL A 46 0.98 -19.24 -43.62
N GLU A 47 2.04 -19.93 -44.02
CA GLU A 47 3.04 -20.45 -43.10
C GLU A 47 3.74 -19.34 -42.30
N SER A 48 4.12 -18.24 -42.96
CA SER A 48 4.70 -17.07 -42.29
C SER A 48 3.73 -16.44 -41.28
N VAL A 49 2.45 -16.33 -41.64
CA VAL A 49 1.41 -15.83 -40.74
C VAL A 49 1.24 -16.77 -39.53
N ASN A 50 1.21 -18.09 -39.74
CA ASN A 50 1.09 -19.06 -38.64
C ASN A 50 2.28 -19.00 -37.68
N GLN A 51 3.50 -18.83 -38.19
CA GLN A 51 4.69 -18.65 -37.36
C GLN A 51 4.61 -17.36 -36.52
N ARG A 52 4.12 -16.26 -37.12
CA ARG A 52 3.91 -15.00 -36.39
C ARG A 52 2.82 -15.13 -35.33
N ILE A 53 1.72 -15.83 -35.62
CA ILE A 53 0.65 -16.12 -34.65
C ILE A 53 1.22 -16.94 -33.49
N SER A 54 1.95 -18.01 -33.77
CA SER A 54 2.57 -18.86 -32.75
C SER A 54 3.56 -18.09 -31.86
N SER A 55 4.32 -17.14 -32.43
CA SER A 55 5.19 -16.26 -31.65
C SER A 55 4.39 -15.33 -30.74
N LEU A 56 3.32 -14.72 -31.26
CA LEU A 56 2.46 -13.83 -30.49
C LEU A 56 1.77 -14.57 -29.34
N GLU A 57 1.30 -15.80 -29.55
CA GLU A 57 0.70 -16.63 -28.50
C GLU A 57 1.69 -16.93 -27.38
N ASN A 58 2.95 -17.24 -27.72
CA ASN A 58 4.01 -17.46 -26.73
C ASN A 58 4.31 -16.19 -25.94
N ASP A 59 4.41 -15.04 -26.61
CA ASP A 59 4.69 -13.77 -25.93
C ASP A 59 3.50 -13.33 -25.04
N LEU A 60 2.27 -13.59 -25.48
CA LEU A 60 1.07 -13.37 -24.67
C LEU A 60 1.07 -14.27 -23.41
N GLY A 61 1.50 -15.54 -23.56
CA GLY A 61 1.65 -16.47 -22.44
C GLY A 61 2.67 -16.00 -21.40
N LYS A 62 3.82 -15.48 -21.85
CA LYS A 62 4.82 -14.87 -20.96
C LYS A 62 4.27 -13.63 -20.27
N LEU A 63 3.57 -12.76 -21.01
CA LEU A 63 3.00 -11.53 -20.47
C LEU A 63 1.94 -11.82 -19.39
N ASN A 64 1.10 -12.84 -19.59
CA ASN A 64 0.15 -13.30 -18.58
C ASN A 64 0.88 -13.77 -17.31
N THR A 65 1.93 -14.57 -17.45
CA THR A 65 2.73 -15.04 -16.32
C THR A 65 3.38 -13.88 -15.55
N THR A 66 3.95 -12.91 -16.26
CA THR A 66 4.51 -11.69 -15.65
C THR A 66 3.42 -10.87 -14.95
N THR A 67 2.24 -10.75 -15.56
CA THR A 67 1.11 -10.01 -14.99
C THR A 67 0.62 -10.65 -13.69
N ASP A 68 0.52 -11.97 -13.64
CA ASP A 68 0.12 -12.67 -12.42
C ASP A 68 1.19 -12.58 -11.33
N GLY A 69 2.48 -12.62 -11.70
CA GLY A 69 3.58 -12.31 -10.79
C GLY A 69 3.49 -10.90 -10.19
N LEU A 70 3.21 -9.89 -11.03
CA LEU A 70 3.00 -8.51 -10.58
C LEU A 70 1.81 -8.38 -9.63
N LYS A 71 0.67 -9.03 -9.92
CA LYS A 71 -0.49 -9.02 -9.02
C LYS A 71 -0.14 -9.59 -7.65
N ARG A 72 0.62 -10.69 -7.60
CA ARG A 72 1.08 -11.29 -6.35
C ARG A 72 1.97 -10.33 -5.56
N ASN A 73 2.97 -9.75 -6.21
CA ASN A 73 3.88 -8.79 -5.58
C ASN A 73 3.12 -7.58 -5.02
N ILE A 74 2.12 -7.07 -5.75
CA ILE A 74 1.24 -5.99 -5.26
C ILE A 74 0.46 -6.42 -4.02
N GLY A 75 -0.01 -7.66 -3.96
CA GLY A 75 -0.68 -8.21 -2.77
C GLY A 75 0.24 -8.29 -1.55
N GLU A 76 1.49 -8.73 -1.76
CA GLU A 76 2.52 -8.78 -0.72
C GLU A 76 2.85 -7.38 -0.21
N ILE A 77 3.11 -6.42 -1.11
CA ILE A 77 3.36 -5.00 -0.77
C ILE A 77 2.21 -4.40 0.04
N ARG A 78 0.94 -4.67 -0.32
CA ARG A 78 -0.22 -4.19 0.44
C ARG A 78 -0.23 -4.73 1.87
N THR A 79 0.15 -5.99 2.04
CA THR A 79 0.22 -6.64 3.36
C THR A 79 1.32 -6.02 4.21
N GLU A 80 2.50 -5.79 3.63
CA GLU A 80 3.61 -5.12 4.30
C GLU A 80 3.26 -3.67 4.68
N LEU A 81 2.54 -2.96 3.82
CA LEU A 81 2.12 -1.58 4.06
C LEU A 81 1.11 -1.47 5.21
N GLU A 82 0.18 -2.41 5.34
CA GLU A 82 -0.72 -2.46 6.50
C GLU A 82 0.04 -2.80 7.80
N ALA A 83 1.02 -3.72 7.75
CA ALA A 83 1.87 -3.99 8.92
C ALA A 83 2.70 -2.75 9.33
N MET A 84 3.25 -2.02 8.35
CA MET A 84 3.98 -0.78 8.59
C MET A 84 3.09 0.29 9.22
N LYS A 85 1.87 0.47 8.72
CA LYS A 85 0.88 1.39 9.29
C LYS A 85 0.57 1.07 10.75
N GLU A 86 0.45 -0.21 11.10
CA GLU A 86 0.24 -0.60 12.49
C GLU A 86 1.45 -0.32 13.38
N ASN A 87 2.66 -0.59 12.89
CA ASN A 87 3.90 -0.23 13.60
C ASN A 87 4.01 1.28 13.84
N VAL A 88 3.63 2.12 12.86
CA VAL A 88 3.63 3.57 13.01
C VAL A 88 2.66 4.01 14.11
N LYS A 89 1.44 3.44 14.16
CA LYS A 89 0.49 3.75 15.25
C LYS A 89 1.07 3.39 16.61
N LEU A 90 1.72 2.23 16.73
CA LEU A 90 2.34 1.80 17.98
C LEU A 90 3.42 2.81 18.43
N VAL A 91 4.29 3.24 17.52
CA VAL A 91 5.33 4.24 17.81
C VAL A 91 4.72 5.57 18.25
N VAL A 92 3.66 6.04 17.58
CA VAL A 92 2.95 7.26 17.99
C VAL A 92 2.34 7.10 19.39
N SER A 93 1.70 5.97 19.68
CA SER A 93 1.14 5.72 21.00
C SER A 93 2.22 5.66 22.10
N LEU A 94 3.37 5.04 21.82
CA LEU A 94 4.51 5.05 22.73
C LEU A 94 5.06 6.48 22.94
N TYR A 95 5.12 7.27 21.87
CA TYR A 95 5.54 8.67 21.96
C TYR A 95 4.57 9.49 22.83
N GLU A 96 3.26 9.34 22.64
CA GLU A 96 2.24 9.99 23.48
C GLU A 96 2.38 9.58 24.96
N MET A 97 2.56 8.29 25.23
CA MET A 97 2.74 7.77 26.59
C MET A 97 3.99 8.37 27.26
N VAL A 98 5.15 8.24 26.61
CA VAL A 98 6.42 8.77 27.12
C VAL A 98 6.38 10.28 27.24
N SER A 99 5.74 10.99 26.30
CA SER A 99 5.65 12.44 26.33
C SER A 99 4.76 12.93 27.46
N LYS A 100 3.70 12.20 27.83
CA LYS A 100 2.86 12.51 29.00
C LYS A 100 3.60 12.27 30.32
N ASP A 101 4.40 11.21 30.40
CA ASP A 101 5.17 10.89 31.60
C ASP A 101 6.28 11.92 31.86
N PHE A 102 6.93 12.45 30.80
CA PHE A 102 7.99 13.45 30.93
C PHE A 102 7.48 14.90 30.99
N ASN A 103 6.42 15.21 30.23
CA ASN A 103 5.80 16.52 30.22
C ASN A 103 4.29 16.39 30.42
N PRO A 104 3.81 16.38 31.68
CA PRO A 104 2.39 16.22 31.98
C PRO A 104 1.55 17.39 31.49
N PHE A 105 2.17 18.47 31.02
CA PHE A 105 1.51 19.67 30.51
C PHE A 105 1.43 19.72 28.97
N MET A 106 1.84 18.67 28.26
CA MET A 106 1.78 18.64 26.78
C MET A 106 0.38 18.95 26.21
N ASP A 107 -0.65 18.43 26.87
CA ASP A 107 -2.05 18.64 26.47
C ASP A 107 -2.74 19.76 27.29
N THR A 108 -1.99 20.48 28.13
CA THR A 108 -2.55 21.49 29.04
C THR A 108 -2.26 22.88 28.54
N THR A 109 -3.30 23.69 28.39
CA THR A 109 -3.16 25.09 27.98
C THR A 109 -2.51 25.94 29.09
N PRO A 110 -1.83 27.04 28.76
CA PRO A 110 -1.29 27.97 29.76
C PRO A 110 -2.34 28.46 30.77
N GLU A 111 -3.59 28.65 30.32
CA GLU A 111 -4.71 29.05 31.16
C GLU A 111 -5.09 27.98 32.17
N GLU A 112 -5.13 26.70 31.77
CA GLU A 112 -5.37 25.58 32.68
C GLU A 112 -4.22 25.40 33.67
N ILE A 113 -2.96 25.53 33.22
CA ILE A 113 -1.78 25.51 34.11
C ILE A 113 -1.89 26.63 35.14
N LYS A 114 -2.28 27.84 34.72
CA LYS A 114 -2.50 28.97 35.62
C LYS A 114 -3.59 28.68 36.64
N ALA A 115 -4.74 28.15 36.21
CA ALA A 115 -5.83 27.79 37.12
C ALA A 115 -5.42 26.73 38.15
N ILE A 116 -4.66 25.71 37.73
CA ILE A 116 -4.09 24.70 38.64
C ILE A 116 -3.14 25.37 39.64
N THR A 117 -2.26 26.25 39.16
CA THR A 117 -1.29 26.97 40.00
C THR A 117 -1.98 27.88 41.03
N ASP A 118 -3.02 28.60 40.62
CA ASP A 118 -3.81 29.48 41.48
C ASP A 118 -4.54 28.67 42.57
N LYS A 119 -5.12 27.51 42.20
CA LYS A 119 -5.73 26.59 43.16
C LYS A 119 -4.73 26.02 44.16
N MET A 120 -3.56 25.58 43.70
CA MET A 120 -2.50 25.09 44.58
C MET A 120 -2.03 26.17 45.57
N ARG A 121 -1.97 27.42 45.12
CA ARG A 121 -1.64 28.57 45.98
C ARG A 121 -2.67 28.76 47.08
N GLU A 122 -3.95 28.74 46.74
CA GLU A 122 -5.05 28.84 47.71
C GLU A 122 -5.00 27.71 48.75
N GLU A 123 -4.80 26.47 48.30
CA GLU A 123 -4.66 25.30 49.19
C GLU A 123 -3.44 25.42 50.12
N MET A 124 -2.30 25.93 49.62
CA MET A 124 -1.13 26.20 50.47
C MET A 124 -1.37 27.31 51.49
N GLU A 125 -2.07 28.39 51.11
CA GLU A 125 -2.40 29.47 52.03
C GLU A 125 -3.36 29.00 53.14
N ASP A 126 -4.37 28.19 52.80
CA ASP A 126 -5.26 27.56 53.78
C ASP A 126 -4.50 26.62 54.71
N MET A 127 -3.60 25.79 54.16
CA MET A 127 -2.75 24.91 54.95
C MET A 127 -1.87 25.71 55.92
N ASN A 128 -1.26 26.81 55.47
CA ASN A 128 -0.43 27.66 56.31
C ASN A 128 -1.22 28.35 57.43
N ARG A 129 -2.46 28.77 57.15
CA ARG A 129 -3.38 29.29 58.18
C ARG A 129 -3.71 28.23 59.23
N LYS A 130 -4.02 27.00 58.80
CA LYS A 130 -4.29 25.87 59.71
C LYS A 130 -3.07 25.52 60.56
N ILE A 131 -1.88 25.51 59.96
CA ILE A 131 -0.61 25.30 60.69
C ILE A 131 -0.40 26.41 61.72
N THR A 132 -0.59 27.67 61.34
CA THR A 132 -0.42 28.83 62.24
C THR A 132 -1.43 28.77 63.39
N SER A 133 -2.69 28.43 63.10
CA SER A 133 -3.72 28.20 64.13
C SER A 133 -3.31 27.08 65.08
N ALA A 134 -2.89 25.93 64.55
CA ALA A 134 -2.46 24.81 65.38
C ALA A 134 -1.23 25.14 66.23
N ILE A 135 -0.28 25.91 65.70
CA ILE A 135 0.88 26.42 66.47
C ILE A 135 0.42 27.36 67.59
N SER A 136 -0.53 28.26 67.32
CA SER A 136 -1.11 29.16 68.32
C SER A 136 -1.81 28.38 69.42
N ASP A 137 -2.68 27.43 69.04
CA ASP A 137 -3.42 26.58 69.98
C ASP A 137 -2.45 25.77 70.86
N LEU A 138 -1.37 25.24 70.27
CA LEU A 138 -0.31 24.57 71.03
C LEU A 138 0.43 25.54 71.95
N GLY A 139 0.74 26.75 71.51
CA GLY A 139 1.37 27.79 72.33
C GLY A 139 0.54 28.15 73.55
N GLU A 140 -0.78 28.28 73.39
CA GLU A 140 -1.73 28.48 74.49
C GLU A 140 -1.79 27.29 75.43
N LEU A 141 -1.80 26.07 74.90
CA LEU A 141 -1.92 24.83 75.69
C LEU A 141 -0.65 24.49 76.48
N TYR A 142 0.52 24.77 75.91
CA TYR A 142 1.82 24.49 76.52
C TYR A 142 2.40 25.69 77.29
N GLY A 143 1.72 26.84 77.28
CA GLY A 143 2.08 28.01 78.08
C GLY A 143 3.50 28.51 77.79
N THR A 144 4.06 28.24 76.62
CA THR A 144 5.36 28.78 76.22
C THR A 144 5.20 30.28 76.05
N PRO A 145 5.92 31.10 76.82
CA PRO A 145 5.77 32.54 76.72
C PRO A 145 6.09 32.97 75.30
N ASN A 146 5.23 33.83 74.73
CA ASN A 146 5.50 34.39 73.41
C ASN A 146 6.75 35.28 73.53
N LEU A 147 7.90 34.72 73.15
CA LEU A 147 9.21 35.38 73.29
C LEU A 147 9.21 36.73 72.58
N ASP A 148 8.50 36.86 71.45
CA ASP A 148 8.38 38.15 70.76
C ASP A 148 7.59 39.18 71.56
N ALA A 149 6.55 38.76 72.29
CA ALA A 149 5.80 39.65 73.18
C ALA A 149 6.65 40.07 74.40
N ILE A 150 7.40 39.13 75.00
CA ILE A 150 8.29 39.43 76.13
C ILE A 150 9.43 40.36 75.71
N ILE A 151 10.05 40.11 74.55
CA ILE A 151 11.13 40.96 74.03
C ILE A 151 10.59 42.35 73.70
N SER A 152 9.40 42.44 73.09
CA SER A 152 8.76 43.74 72.80
C SER A 152 8.36 44.52 74.05
N GLU A 153 8.02 43.84 75.14
CA GLU A 153 7.70 44.46 76.43
C GLU A 153 8.98 44.95 77.13
N MET A 154 10.06 44.17 77.07
CA MET A 154 11.37 44.52 77.63
C MET A 154 12.01 45.73 76.90
N ASP A 155 11.93 45.80 75.57
CA ASP A 155 12.39 46.95 74.79
C ASP A 155 11.59 48.24 75.07
N ARG A 156 10.30 48.09 75.43
CA ARG A 156 9.43 49.23 75.80
C ARG A 156 9.69 49.75 77.21
N GLU A 157 9.99 48.88 78.16
CA GLU A 157 10.37 49.28 79.52
C GLU A 157 11.71 50.05 79.51
N ASP A 158 12.71 49.57 78.77
CA ASP A 158 14.01 50.28 78.62
C ASP A 158 13.88 51.66 77.95
N SER A 159 12.84 51.87 77.13
CA SER A 159 12.57 53.14 76.45
C SER A 159 11.81 54.16 77.31
N ASN A 160 11.12 53.73 78.38
CA ASN A 160 10.32 54.59 79.26
C ASN A 160 11.13 55.13 80.46
N ASP A 161 12.31 54.58 80.74
CA ASP A 161 13.19 54.95 81.87
C ASP A 161 14.36 55.90 81.46
N GLN A 162 14.32 56.51 80.27
CA GLN A 162 15.20 57.65 79.85
C GLN A 162 14.44 58.97 79.75
#